data_AF-A0A3N6PBK1-F1
#
_entry.id   AF-A0A3N6PBK1-F1
#
_cell.length_a   1.000
_cell.length_b   1.000
_cell.length_c   1.000
_cell.angle_alpha   90.00
_cell.angle_beta   90.00
_cell.angle_gamma   90.00
#
_symmetry.space_group_name_H-M   'P 1'
#
loop_
_entity.id
_entity.type
_entity.pdbx_description
1 polymer ?
#
loop_
_entity_poly.entity_id
_entity_poly.type
_entity_poly.pdbx_seq_one_letter_code
_entity_poly.pdbx_strand_id
1 'polypeptide(L)' 'MSINPSKKPSPGIPCPRCNFFIEMSVQSLLYQASFQCPACFLTLSMDRNQSRPALEVLQKVNKEMENIEKHKNFDL' A
#
# COMPACT_ATOMS: atom_id res chain seq x y z
N MET A 1 -7.93 -20.99 -16.42
CA MET A 1 -7.61 -19.60 -16.05
C MET A 1 -6.12 -19.41 -16.21
N SER A 2 -5.69 -18.66 -17.24
CA SER A 2 -4.28 -18.45 -17.54
C SER A 2 -3.74 -17.31 -16.69
N ILE A 3 -2.79 -17.61 -15.80
CA ILE A 3 -2.10 -16.59 -15.00
C ILE A 3 -1.01 -16.00 -15.90
N ASN A 4 -1.22 -14.76 -16.37
CA ASN A 4 -0.19 -13.99 -17.07
C ASN A 4 0.84 -13.51 -16.03
N PRO A 5 2.12 -13.92 -16.10
CA PRO A 5 3.13 -13.60 -15.08
C PRO A 5 3.54 -12.12 -15.02
N SER A 6 3.01 -11.27 -15.90
CA SER A 6 3.39 -9.85 -16.05
C SER A 6 2.49 -8.86 -15.31
N LYS A 7 1.43 -9.30 -14.61
CA LYS A 7 0.62 -8.42 -13.74
C LYS A 7 0.85 -8.80 -12.28
N LYS A 8 1.65 -7.99 -11.58
CA LYS A 8 1.62 -7.99 -10.11
C LYS A 8 0.18 -7.64 -9.69
N PRO A 9 -0.47 -8.43 -8.82
CA PRO A 9 -1.78 -8.06 -8.31
C PRO A 9 -1.68 -6.67 -7.68
N SER A 10 -2.71 -5.84 -7.86
CA SER A 10 -2.78 -4.55 -7.19
C SER A 10 -2.68 -4.78 -5.68
N PRO A 11 -1.81 -4.04 -4.97
CA PRO A 11 -1.68 -4.17 -3.53
C PRO A 11 -2.99 -3.77 -2.85
N GLY A 12 -3.38 -4.50 -1.81
CA GLY A 12 -4.64 -4.27 -1.12
C GLY A 12 -5.06 -5.43 -0.23
N ILE A 13 -6.22 -5.28 0.41
CA ILE A 13 -6.79 -6.28 1.32
C ILE A 13 -8.28 -6.48 1.06
N PRO A 14 -8.83 -7.68 1.28
CA PRO A 14 -10.27 -7.88 1.29
C PRO A 14 -10.90 -7.17 2.50
N CYS A 15 -12.02 -6.48 2.29
CA CYS A 15 -12.81 -5.90 3.37
C CYS A 15 -13.34 -7.01 4.30
N PRO A 16 -13.11 -6.94 5.62
CA PRO A 16 -13.54 -7.99 6.56
C PRO A 16 -15.06 -8.09 6.73
N ARG A 17 -15.83 -7.12 6.22
CA ARG A 17 -17.30 -7.10 6.30
C ARG A 17 -17.98 -7.58 5.02
N CYS A 18 -17.53 -7.12 3.86
CA CYS A 18 -18.22 -7.37 2.58
C CYS A 18 -17.35 -8.03 1.51
N ASN A 19 -16.09 -8.37 1.83
CA ASN A 19 -15.12 -8.98 0.93
C ASN A 19 -14.76 -8.17 -0.32
N PHE A 20 -15.20 -6.91 -0.42
CA PHE A 20 -14.74 -5.99 -1.46
C PHE A 20 -13.23 -5.75 -1.33
N PHE A 21 -12.50 -5.83 -2.44
CA PHE A 21 -11.05 -5.61 -2.44
C PHE A 21 -10.71 -4.13 -2.31
N ILE A 22 -10.09 -3.75 -1.20
CA ILE A 22 -9.66 -2.37 -0.92
C ILE A 22 -8.23 -2.25 -1.44
N GLU A 23 -8.06 -1.53 -2.56
CA GLU A 23 -6.74 -1.21 -3.10
C GLU A 23 -6.00 -0.22 -2.18
N MET A 24 -4.72 -0.49 -1.93
CA MET A 24 -3.88 0.28 -1.01
C MET A 24 -2.47 0.42 -1.57
N SER A 25 -1.89 1.63 -1.51
CA SER A 25 -0.48 1.86 -1.84
C SER A 25 0.41 1.88 -0.60
N VAL A 26 1.73 1.75 -0.78
CA VAL A 26 2.71 1.93 0.31
C VAL A 26 2.58 3.32 0.93
N GLN A 27 2.38 4.37 0.12
CA GLN A 27 2.17 5.73 0.62
C GLN A 27 0.90 5.82 1.47
N SER A 28 -0.18 5.16 1.04
CA SER A 28 -1.42 5.14 1.80
C SER A 28 -1.24 4.45 3.17
N LEU A 29 -0.54 3.30 3.21
CA LEU A 29 -0.19 2.59 4.44
C LEU A 29 0.66 3.45 5.39
N LEU A 30 1.64 4.17 4.86
CA LEU A 30 2.52 5.02 5.67
C LEU A 30 1.80 6.25 6.22
N TYR A 31 0.97 6.92 5.42
CA TYR A 31 0.52 8.29 5.73
C TYR A 31 -0.97 8.42 6.06
N GLN A 32 -1.85 7.50 5.63
CA GLN A 32 -3.28 7.60 5.94
C GLN A 32 -3.60 7.08 7.34
N ALA A 33 -4.41 7.83 8.09
CA ALA A 33 -4.85 7.40 9.42
C ALA A 33 -5.82 6.21 9.37
N SER A 34 -6.61 6.11 8.29
CA SER A 34 -7.65 5.10 8.12
C SER A 34 -7.96 4.84 6.65
N PHE A 35 -8.54 3.68 6.37
CA PHE A 35 -9.00 3.22 5.05
C PHE A 35 -10.50 2.97 5.10
N GLN A 36 -11.26 3.61 4.22
CA GLN A 36 -12.69 3.35 4.10
C GLN A 36 -12.94 2.36 2.96
N CYS A 37 -13.69 1.30 3.24
CA CYS A 37 -14.18 0.41 2.20
C CYS A 37 -15.21 1.15 1.34
N PRO A 38 -15.02 1.29 0.02
CA PRO A 38 -15.95 2.04 -0.83
C PRO A 38 -17.28 1.32 -1.05
N ALA A 39 -17.35 0.01 -0.80
CA ALA A 39 -18.56 -0.77 -1.01
C ALA A 39 -19.52 -0.80 0.19
N CYS A 40 -18.99 -0.81 1.42
CA CYS A 40 -19.81 -0.90 2.64
C CYS A 40 -19.52 0.20 3.68
N PHE A 41 -18.65 1.15 3.34
CA PHE A 41 -18.26 2.30 4.17
C PHE A 41 -17.61 1.97 5.52
N LEU A 42 -17.22 0.70 5.74
CA LEU A 42 -16.45 0.32 6.91
C LEU A 42 -15.11 1.07 6.93
N THR A 43 -14.87 1.81 8.00
CA THR A 43 -13.58 2.47 8.25
C THR A 43 -12.66 1.53 9.04
N LEU A 44 -11.50 1.24 8.46
CA LEU A 44 -10.43 0.45 9.05
C LEU A 44 -9.31 1.39 9.51
N SER A 45 -8.83 1.23 10.73
CA SER A 45 -7.63 1.91 11.24
C SER A 45 -6.56 0.88 11.54
N MET A 46 -5.30 1.24 11.34
CA MET A 46 -4.15 0.42 11.68
C MET A 46 -3.60 0.83 13.05
N ASP A 47 -3.30 -0.14 13.90
CA ASP A 47 -2.53 0.11 15.12
C ASP A 47 -1.08 0.43 14.74
N ARG A 48 -0.79 1.73 14.61
CA ARG A 48 0.54 2.21 14.22
C ARG A 48 1.62 1.90 15.24
N ASN A 49 1.27 1.74 16.52
CA ASN A 49 2.24 1.42 17.57
C ASN A 49 2.67 -0.04 17.45
N GLN A 50 1.71 -0.95 17.34
CA GLN A 50 1.99 -2.37 17.15
C GLN A 50 2.67 -2.63 15.80
N SER A 51 2.26 -1.90 14.75
CA SER A 51 2.84 -2.02 13.40
C SER A 51 4.13 -1.24 13.18
N ARG A 52 4.65 -0.50 14.17
CA ARG A 52 5.82 0.39 14.01
C ARG A 52 7.02 -0.29 13.33
N PRO A 53 7.48 -1.50 13.73
CA PRO A 53 8.64 -2.11 13.08
C PRO A 53 8.43 -2.36 11.58
N ALA A 54 7.21 -2.75 11.19
CA ALA A 54 6.87 -2.96 9.77
C ALA A 54 6.80 -1.63 9.01
N LEU A 55 6.25 -0.58 9.64
CA LEU A 55 6.16 0.75 9.05
C LEU A 55 7.53 1.38 8.83
N GLU A 56 8.49 1.19 9.74
CA GLU A 56 9.87 1.67 9.57
C GLU A 56 10.56 1.03 8.36
N VAL A 57 10.39 -0.28 8.17
CA VAL A 57 10.91 -0.99 7.00
C VAL A 57 10.26 -0.47 5.72
N LEU A 58 8.94 -0.32 5.70
CA LEU A 58 8.21 0.24 4.55
C LEU A 58 8.66 1.67 4.24
N GLN A 59 8.91 2.49 5.24
CA GLN A 59 9.36 3.87 5.07
C GLN A 59 10.76 3.93 4.44
N LYS A 60 11.68 3.04 4.86
CA LYS A 60 13.01 2.93 4.23
C LYS A 60 12.88 2.54 2.76
N VAL A 61 12.09 1.52 2.45
CA VAL A 61 11.87 1.07 1.06
C VAL A 61 11.25 2.18 0.21
N ASN A 62 10.24 2.89 0.73
CA ASN A 62 9.60 3.99 0.02
C ASN A 62 10.58 5.13 -0.29
N LYS A 63 11.44 5.49 0.67
CA LYS A 63 12.46 6.53 0.48
C LYS A 63 13.47 6.15 -0.62
N GLU A 64 13.92 4.90 -0.65
CA GLU A 64 14.85 4.45 -1.70
C GLU A 64 14.17 4.44 -3.08
N MET A 65 12.91 4.02 -3.16
CA MET A 65 12.15 4.11 -4.42
C MET A 65 12.00 5.55 -4.90
N GLU A 66 11.67 6.48 -4.00
CA GLU A 66 11.60 7.92 -4.33
C GLU A 66 12.96 8.48 -4.79
N ASN A 67 14.06 8.06 -4.16
CA ASN A 67 15.41 8.47 -4.58
C ASN A 67 15.72 7.97 -6.00
N ILE A 68 15.45 6.69 -6.28
CA ILE A 68 15.64 6.10 -7.62
C ILE A 68 14.82 6.87 -8.66
N GLU A 69 13.55 7.17 -8.37
CA GLU A 69 12.69 7.92 -9.27
C GLU A 69 13.18 9.35 -9.54
N LYS A 70 13.70 10.04 -8.52
CA LYS A 70 14.31 11.36 -8.69
C LYS A 70 15.57 11.32 -9.55
N HIS A 71 16.37 10.27 -9.42
CA HIS A 71 17.65 10.14 -10.12
C HIS A 71 17.55 9.51 -11.52
N LYS A 72 16.41 8.91 -11.88
CA LYS A 72 16.16 8.33 -13.23
C LYS A 72 16.29 9.31 -14.39
N ASN A 73 16.21 10.62 -14.16
CA ASN A 73 16.27 11.65 -15.20
C ASN A 73 17.65 12.29 -15.36
N PHE A 74 18.69 11.82 -14.65
CA PHE A 74 20.03 12.42 -14.70
C PHE A 74 21.01 11.70 -15.66
N ASP A 75 20.56 10.66 -16.36
CA ASP A 75 21.33 9.98 -17.43
C ASP A 75 20.98 10.54 -18.83
N LEU A 76 21.16 11.86 -19.05
CA LEU A 76 21.09 12.51 -20.37
C LEU A 76 22.33 13.38 -20.62
#